data_AF-A0A7J8D240-F1
#
_entry.id   AF-A0A7J8D240-F1
#
_cell.length_a   1.000
_cell.length_b   1.000
_cell.length_c   1.000
_cell.angle_alpha   90.00
_cell.angle_beta   90.00
_cell.angle_gamma   90.00
#
_symmetry.space_group_name_H-M   'P 1'
#
loop_
_entity.id
_entity.type
_entity.pdbx_description
1 polymer ?
#
loop_
_entity_poly.entity_id
_entity_poly.type
_entity_poly.pdbx_seq_one_letter_code
_entity_poly.pdbx_strand_id
1 'polypeptide(L)'
;MLLEEQDRAVSIPQACPGSLPRWAEGMEDPGLSEPHRGRRLIMECGGPLTKSCRLLLLLLLLLLLLPPHNYQGWALRQIPPTQGIQDPPAVHLSNGPGQEPVSIMTFNLSKITKSSSSFEFRTWDPEGVIFYGDTNPKDDWFMLGLRDGRPEIQMHNLWAQLTVGAGPRLDDGRWHQVEVKISGDSVLLWVDKEEVLHLRQVSGPLAKKPQPIMRIALGGLLFPASDLRLPLVPALDACLRRDNWLDQQAQISVSASTSLRNCSIESQPGAFFPSGTRAEFNLQDIPQPNAEPWAFSLDLELQLAAGSGHLLALGTPENTSWLSLHLQDQKVVLSHGSGPGLDLPLVLGLPLQLKLDVSRVLLSQGPNKKILALPPEDHGSLLNLWTHPQGRLFLGALPGEASSASFCLDGLWAQDQRLDMDRALSRSQDIWTHSCPQSPGNGTKTTH
;
A
#
# COMPACT_ATOMS: atom_id res chain seq x y z
N MET A 1 5.43 15.27 -57.78
CA MET A 1 4.48 16.41 -57.73
C MET A 1 4.21 16.67 -56.27
N LEU A 2 4.88 17.69 -55.73
CA LEU A 2 4.67 18.23 -54.39
C LEU A 2 3.33 18.96 -54.40
N LEU A 3 2.54 18.80 -53.34
CA LEU A 3 1.54 19.79 -52.93
C LEU A 3 1.66 19.96 -51.42
N GLU A 4 2.08 21.16 -51.07
CA GLU A 4 2.13 21.76 -49.74
C GLU A 4 0.72 21.87 -49.16
N GLU A 5 0.58 21.67 -47.85
CA GLU A 5 -0.58 22.14 -47.10
C GLU A 5 -0.10 23.00 -45.93
N GLN A 6 -0.82 24.10 -45.73
CA GLN A 6 -0.32 25.37 -45.24
C GLN A 6 -0.77 25.59 -43.79
N ASP A 7 0.21 25.88 -42.92
CA ASP A 7 0.03 26.28 -41.54
C ASP A 7 -0.87 27.52 -41.43
N ARG A 8 -1.91 27.42 -40.59
CA ARG A 8 -2.74 28.57 -40.19
C ARG A 8 -2.60 28.81 -38.69
N ALA A 9 -1.73 29.74 -38.35
CA ALA A 9 -1.56 30.32 -37.02
C ALA A 9 -2.84 31.04 -36.58
N VAL A 10 -3.33 30.74 -35.37
CA VAL A 10 -4.38 31.50 -34.69
C VAL A 10 -3.72 32.47 -33.73
N SER A 11 -4.06 33.75 -33.91
CA SER A 11 -3.56 34.91 -33.20
C SER A 11 -4.24 35.07 -31.81
N ILE A 12 -3.41 35.24 -30.78
CA ILE A 12 -3.82 35.61 -29.41
C ILE A 12 -3.59 37.13 -29.24
N PRO A 13 -4.56 37.93 -28.74
CA PRO A 13 -4.30 39.31 -28.37
C PRO A 13 -3.63 39.43 -26.99
N GLN A 14 -2.56 40.23 -26.93
CA GLN A 14 -1.83 40.64 -25.73
C GLN A 14 -2.63 41.59 -24.81
N ALA A 15 -2.22 41.58 -23.54
CA ALA A 15 -2.70 42.38 -22.41
C ALA A 15 -2.17 43.83 -22.36
N CYS A 16 -2.77 44.67 -21.50
CA CYS A 16 -2.17 45.66 -20.58
C CYS A 16 -3.26 46.57 -19.93
N PRO A 17 -3.04 47.36 -18.85
CA PRO A 17 -2.40 47.04 -17.55
C PRO A 17 -3.06 47.74 -16.31
N GLY A 18 -2.71 47.27 -15.09
CA GLY A 18 -2.42 48.13 -13.91
C GLY A 18 -3.54 48.49 -12.91
N SER A 19 -3.42 48.03 -11.65
CA SER A 19 -3.25 48.89 -10.45
C SER A 19 -3.28 48.08 -9.13
N LEU A 20 -2.18 48.19 -8.36
CA LEU A 20 -2.00 47.80 -6.95
C LEU A 20 -2.63 48.85 -6.01
N PRO A 21 -2.91 48.50 -4.75
CA PRO A 21 -2.14 49.09 -3.63
C PRO A 21 -1.83 48.04 -2.53
N ARG A 22 -0.61 47.95 -1.98
CA ARG A 22 0.18 48.84 -1.10
C ARG A 22 -0.34 48.91 0.34
N TRP A 23 0.53 48.46 1.24
CA TRP A 23 0.46 48.47 2.71
C TRP A 23 0.44 49.89 3.29
N ALA A 24 -0.20 50.07 4.45
CA ALA A 24 -0.03 51.23 5.32
C ALA A 24 -0.09 50.79 6.80
N GLU A 25 0.89 51.27 7.56
CA GLU A 25 1.06 51.17 9.02
C GLU A 25 0.23 52.24 9.76
N GLY A 26 -0.27 51.89 10.95
CA GLY A 26 0.00 52.61 12.21
C GLY A 26 -0.88 53.79 12.69
N MET A 27 -1.12 53.79 14.02
CA MET A 27 -1.72 54.80 14.94
C MET A 27 -3.27 54.95 14.94
N GLU A 28 -4.02 54.96 16.05
CA GLU A 28 -3.74 55.07 17.51
C GLU A 28 -5.00 54.68 18.36
N ASP A 29 -4.74 54.13 19.56
CA ASP A 29 -5.50 53.72 20.79
C ASP A 29 -6.90 54.32 21.18
N PRO A 30 -7.56 53.95 22.32
CA PRO A 30 -7.64 52.69 23.12
C PRO A 30 -9.11 52.30 23.51
N GLY A 31 -9.37 51.05 23.94
CA GLY A 31 -10.68 50.73 24.54
C GLY A 31 -10.98 49.27 24.90
N LEU A 32 -10.70 48.92 26.16
CA LEU A 32 -11.33 47.90 27.03
C LEU A 32 -11.67 46.47 26.53
N SER A 33 -11.16 45.52 27.33
CA SER A 33 -11.78 44.27 27.83
C SER A 33 -11.64 42.97 27.01
N GLU A 34 -11.03 41.98 27.67
CA GLU A 34 -10.90 40.55 27.28
C GLU A 34 -12.26 39.86 27.01
N PRO A 35 -12.24 38.68 26.36
CA PRO A 35 -12.84 37.54 27.05
C PRO A 35 -12.12 36.19 26.92
N HIS A 36 -11.89 35.60 28.10
CA HIS A 36 -12.01 34.20 28.53
C HIS A 36 -12.17 33.03 27.53
N ARG A 37 -11.15 32.15 27.59
CA ARG A 37 -11.18 30.75 28.07
C ARG A 37 -12.44 29.91 27.75
N GLY A 38 -12.24 28.92 26.87
CA GLY A 38 -13.23 27.94 26.43
C GLY A 38 -13.93 27.16 27.55
N ARG A 39 -15.25 27.07 27.42
CA ARG A 39 -16.15 26.31 28.30
C ARG A 39 -16.13 24.82 27.96
N ARG A 40 -15.88 24.03 29.00
CA ARG A 40 -16.13 22.59 29.10
C ARG A 40 -17.65 22.40 29.31
N LEU A 41 -18.34 21.69 28.42
CA LEU A 41 -19.72 21.29 28.61
C LEU A 41 -19.77 20.08 29.55
N ILE A 42 -20.16 20.31 30.80
CA ILE A 42 -20.60 19.29 31.75
C ILE A 42 -22.13 19.33 31.72
N MET A 43 -22.75 18.20 31.36
CA MET A 43 -24.21 18.06 31.38
C MET A 43 -24.63 17.61 32.78
N GLU A 44 -25.02 18.56 33.63
CA GLU A 44 -25.72 18.27 34.89
C GLU A 44 -27.23 18.22 34.63
N CYS A 45 -27.84 17.05 34.86
CA CYS A 45 -29.30 16.91 34.90
C CYS A 45 -29.80 17.20 36.33
N GLY A 46 -30.34 18.41 36.54
CA GLY A 46 -31.12 18.76 37.73
C GLY A 46 -32.54 19.17 37.35
N GLY A 47 -33.53 18.30 37.61
CA GLY A 47 -34.96 18.59 37.39
C GLY A 47 -35.86 17.44 37.85
N PRO A 48 -37.10 17.70 38.31
CA PRO A 48 -37.80 16.88 39.30
C PRO A 48 -38.32 15.53 38.78
N LEU A 49 -38.13 14.48 39.59
CA LEU A 49 -38.63 13.12 39.39
C LEU A 49 -40.16 13.10 39.27
N THR A 50 -40.67 12.97 38.04
CA THR A 50 -42.07 12.66 37.78
C THR A 50 -42.34 11.17 37.97
N LYS A 51 -43.58 10.85 38.34
CA LYS A 51 -44.07 9.54 38.85
C LYS A 51 -43.81 8.32 37.94
N SER A 52 -43.30 8.51 36.73
CA SER A 52 -42.96 7.45 35.76
C SER A 52 -41.70 6.67 36.16
N CYS A 53 -40.70 7.32 36.80
CA CYS A 53 -39.42 6.68 37.13
C CYS A 53 -39.52 5.69 38.31
N ARG A 54 -40.52 5.86 39.19
CA ARG A 54 -40.76 4.94 40.33
C ARG A 54 -41.39 3.62 39.90
N LEU A 55 -42.13 3.58 38.78
CA LEU A 55 -42.75 2.36 38.28
C LEU A 55 -41.73 1.45 37.60
N LEU A 56 -40.74 2.03 36.92
CA LEU A 56 -39.65 1.28 36.26
C LEU A 56 -38.69 0.65 37.29
N LEU A 57 -38.37 1.37 38.37
CA LEU A 57 -37.55 0.83 39.45
C LEU A 57 -38.26 -0.31 40.20
N LEU A 58 -39.58 -0.21 40.41
CA LEU A 58 -40.36 -1.29 41.03
C LEU A 58 -40.41 -2.54 40.15
N LEU A 59 -40.52 -2.40 38.83
CA LEU A 59 -40.52 -3.54 37.90
C LEU A 59 -39.16 -4.27 37.89
N LEU A 60 -38.05 -3.52 37.94
CA LEU A 60 -36.70 -4.08 38.01
C LEU A 60 -36.42 -4.80 39.34
N LEU A 61 -36.96 -4.31 40.45
CA LEU A 61 -36.85 -4.97 41.76
C LEU A 61 -37.72 -6.24 41.87
N LEU A 62 -38.86 -6.31 41.18
CA LEU A 62 -39.70 -7.52 41.13
C LEU A 62 -39.09 -8.65 40.29
N LEU A 63 -38.29 -8.33 39.26
CA LEU A 63 -37.58 -9.32 38.44
C LEU A 63 -36.41 -10.01 39.17
N LEU A 64 -35.89 -9.40 40.24
CA LEU A 64 -34.80 -9.95 41.05
C LEU A 64 -35.27 -10.86 42.20
N LEU A 65 -36.58 -11.04 42.38
CA LEU A 65 -37.18 -11.81 43.48
C LEU A 65 -37.79 -13.16 43.06
N LEU A 66 -37.60 -13.60 41.80
CA LEU A 66 -38.09 -14.92 41.37
C LEU A 66 -37.01 -16.00 41.60
N PRO A 67 -37.32 -17.11 42.30
CA PRO A 67 -36.36 -18.16 42.61
C PRO A 67 -36.04 -19.02 41.37
N PRO A 68 -34.87 -19.69 41.32
CA PRO A 68 -34.49 -20.49 40.18
C PRO A 68 -35.27 -21.81 40.20
N HIS A 69 -36.21 -21.98 39.28
CA HIS A 69 -36.83 -23.28 39.05
C HIS A 69 -36.00 -24.11 38.07
N ASN A 70 -35.48 -25.20 38.62
CA ASN A 70 -34.79 -26.29 37.97
C ASN A 70 -35.82 -27.21 37.28
N TYR A 71 -35.65 -27.52 36.00
CA TYR A 71 -36.22 -28.73 35.38
C TYR A 71 -35.28 -29.26 34.29
N GLN A 72 -34.87 -30.51 34.49
CA GLN A 72 -34.10 -31.36 33.57
C GLN A 72 -34.98 -31.91 32.43
N GLY A 73 -34.32 -32.25 31.31
CA GLY A 73 -34.65 -33.45 30.53
C GLY A 73 -35.09 -33.22 29.07
N TRP A 74 -34.18 -33.39 28.11
CA TRP A 74 -34.02 -34.63 27.32
C TRP A 74 -33.04 -34.43 26.17
N ALA A 75 -32.17 -35.42 25.98
CA ALA A 75 -31.19 -35.49 24.91
C ALA A 75 -31.86 -35.51 23.53
N LEU A 76 -31.52 -34.53 22.68
CA LEU A 76 -31.62 -34.64 21.24
C LEU A 76 -30.20 -34.75 20.68
N ARG A 77 -29.99 -35.84 19.93
CA ARG A 77 -28.78 -36.18 19.18
C ARG A 77 -28.13 -34.92 18.61
N GLN A 78 -26.84 -34.73 18.92
CA GLN A 78 -25.99 -33.86 18.14
C GLN A 78 -25.96 -34.39 16.71
N ILE A 79 -26.62 -33.67 15.80
CA ILE A 79 -26.29 -33.72 14.38
C ILE A 79 -24.90 -33.08 14.31
N PRO A 80 -23.85 -33.81 13.87
CA PRO A 80 -22.54 -33.20 13.72
C PRO A 80 -22.67 -32.01 12.76
N PRO A 81 -21.98 -30.89 13.00
CA PRO A 81 -22.02 -29.76 12.11
C PRO A 81 -21.64 -30.27 10.72
N THR A 82 -22.58 -30.18 9.79
CA THR A 82 -22.30 -30.27 8.36
C THR A 82 -21.09 -29.39 8.12
N GLN A 83 -20.03 -29.98 7.58
CA GLN A 83 -18.79 -29.30 7.19
C GLN A 83 -19.17 -27.94 6.61
N GLY A 84 -18.85 -26.88 7.36
CA GLY A 84 -19.00 -25.52 6.88
C GLY A 84 -18.27 -25.47 5.55
N ILE A 85 -18.98 -25.01 4.52
CA ILE A 85 -18.38 -24.66 3.23
C ILE A 85 -17.25 -23.72 3.58
N GLN A 86 -16.00 -24.20 3.55
CA GLN A 86 -14.85 -23.36 3.83
C GLN A 86 -14.84 -22.29 2.73
N ASP A 87 -15.02 -21.04 3.13
CA ASP A 87 -14.79 -19.91 2.23
C ASP A 87 -13.39 -20.10 1.61
N PRO A 88 -13.24 -19.99 0.28
CA PRO A 88 -11.93 -20.14 -0.35
C PRO A 88 -10.95 -19.14 0.27
N PRO A 89 -9.70 -19.57 0.54
CA PRO A 89 -8.71 -18.71 1.19
C PRO A 89 -8.44 -17.48 0.32
N ALA A 90 -8.30 -16.33 0.97
CA ALA A 90 -7.94 -15.10 0.29
C ALA A 90 -6.52 -15.21 -0.30
N VAL A 91 -6.36 -14.79 -1.54
CA VAL A 91 -5.13 -14.87 -2.33
C VAL A 91 -4.44 -13.50 -2.34
N HIS A 92 -3.12 -13.48 -2.13
CA HIS A 92 -2.31 -12.28 -2.24
C HIS A 92 -2.03 -11.91 -3.70
N LEU A 93 -2.19 -10.63 -4.06
CA LEU A 93 -2.12 -10.11 -5.44
C LEU A 93 -0.71 -9.69 -5.89
N SER A 94 0.35 -9.93 -5.10
CA SER A 94 1.74 -9.62 -5.52
C SER A 94 2.54 -10.89 -5.83
N ASN A 95 3.14 -10.93 -7.03
CA ASN A 95 4.13 -11.92 -7.43
C ASN A 95 5.49 -11.25 -7.72
N GLY A 96 6.58 -11.72 -7.10
CA GLY A 96 7.92 -11.15 -7.34
C GLY A 96 7.98 -9.65 -7.00
N PRO A 97 8.58 -8.81 -7.86
CA PRO A 97 8.56 -7.35 -7.72
C PRO A 97 7.19 -6.73 -8.06
N GLY A 98 6.15 -7.55 -8.28
CA GLY A 98 4.77 -7.12 -8.53
C GLY A 98 4.45 -6.71 -9.97
N GLN A 99 5.32 -7.03 -10.93
CA GLN A 99 5.05 -6.76 -12.36
C GLN A 99 4.28 -7.89 -13.05
N GLU A 100 4.44 -9.12 -12.56
CA GLU A 100 3.84 -10.32 -13.17
C GLU A 100 2.50 -10.67 -12.53
N PRO A 101 1.49 -11.08 -13.31
CA PRO A 101 0.22 -11.53 -12.77
C PRO A 101 0.34 -12.75 -11.87
N VAL A 102 -0.47 -12.81 -10.81
CA VAL A 102 -0.60 -14.01 -9.95
C VAL A 102 -1.41 -15.11 -10.62
N SER A 103 -2.33 -14.74 -11.50
CA SER A 103 -3.12 -15.67 -12.30
C SER A 103 -3.55 -15.05 -13.62
N ILE A 104 -3.62 -15.88 -14.67
CA ILE A 104 -4.14 -15.52 -15.98
C ILE A 104 -5.25 -16.51 -16.34
N MET A 105 -6.43 -15.98 -16.60
CA MET A 105 -7.61 -16.73 -17.02
C MET A 105 -7.89 -16.42 -18.49
N THR A 106 -8.25 -17.43 -19.26
CA THR A 106 -8.60 -17.27 -20.68
C THR A 106 -10.05 -17.66 -20.91
N PHE A 107 -10.82 -16.83 -21.61
CA PHE A 107 -12.25 -17.00 -21.84
C PHE A 107 -12.59 -16.99 -23.33
N ASN A 108 -13.58 -17.79 -23.72
CA ASN A 108 -14.20 -17.75 -25.04
C ASN A 108 -15.42 -16.82 -25.03
N LEU A 109 -15.27 -15.62 -25.60
CA LEU A 109 -16.31 -14.59 -25.66
C LEU A 109 -17.61 -15.06 -26.33
N SER A 110 -17.53 -16.01 -27.28
CA SER A 110 -18.71 -16.55 -27.95
C SER A 110 -19.61 -17.38 -27.04
N LYS A 111 -19.11 -17.78 -25.85
CA LYS A 111 -19.85 -18.56 -24.85
C LYS A 111 -20.29 -17.72 -23.65
N ILE A 112 -19.93 -16.44 -23.59
CA ILE A 112 -20.26 -15.58 -22.45
C ILE A 112 -21.74 -15.21 -22.48
N THR A 113 -22.43 -15.52 -21.39
CA THR A 113 -23.78 -15.02 -21.12
C THR A 113 -23.81 -13.96 -20.03
N LYS A 114 -22.83 -14.00 -19.12
CA LYS A 114 -22.64 -13.05 -18.03
C LYS A 114 -21.38 -12.20 -18.24
N SER A 115 -21.57 -10.90 -18.41
CA SER A 115 -20.50 -9.92 -18.60
C SER A 115 -20.24 -9.09 -17.34
N SER A 116 -20.12 -9.74 -16.19
CA SER A 116 -19.70 -9.08 -14.94
C SER A 116 -18.64 -9.89 -14.20
N SER A 117 -17.74 -9.18 -13.54
CA SER A 117 -16.71 -9.74 -12.66
C SER A 117 -16.85 -9.10 -11.29
N SER A 118 -16.85 -9.90 -10.23
CA SER A 118 -17.05 -9.45 -8.85
C SER A 118 -16.07 -10.14 -7.91
N PHE A 119 -15.56 -9.41 -6.92
CA PHE A 119 -14.63 -9.95 -5.93
C PHE A 119 -14.67 -9.10 -4.65
N GLU A 120 -14.24 -9.68 -3.54
CA GLU A 120 -13.92 -8.93 -2.32
C GLU A 120 -12.42 -8.63 -2.29
N PHE A 121 -12.08 -7.40 -1.93
CA PHE A 121 -10.73 -6.83 -1.99
C PHE A 121 -10.38 -6.13 -0.67
N ARG A 122 -9.13 -6.27 -0.21
CA ARG A 122 -8.60 -5.59 0.99
C ARG A 122 -7.15 -5.20 0.78
N THR A 123 -6.77 -3.97 1.11
CA THR A 123 -5.39 -3.49 1.03
C THR A 123 -5.11 -2.32 1.98
N TRP A 124 -3.83 -2.04 2.22
CA TRP A 124 -3.30 -0.77 2.73
C TRP A 124 -2.48 0.00 1.68
N ASP A 125 -2.32 -0.59 0.50
CA ASP A 125 -1.53 -0.11 -0.61
C ASP A 125 -2.34 0.91 -1.43
N PRO A 126 -1.85 2.16 -1.59
CA PRO A 126 -2.61 3.19 -2.28
C PRO A 126 -2.52 3.13 -3.81
N GLU A 127 -1.60 2.36 -4.40
CA GLU A 127 -1.40 2.29 -5.85
C GLU A 127 -1.15 0.84 -6.29
N GLY A 128 -1.67 0.43 -7.44
CA GLY A 128 -1.40 -0.91 -7.97
C GLY A 128 -2.49 -1.46 -8.87
N VAL A 129 -2.22 -2.58 -9.56
CA VAL A 129 -3.20 -3.22 -10.47
C VAL A 129 -3.96 -4.31 -9.74
N ILE A 130 -5.29 -4.21 -9.71
CA ILE A 130 -6.15 -5.28 -9.20
C ILE A 130 -6.30 -6.35 -10.28
N PHE A 131 -6.78 -5.96 -11.46
CA PHE A 131 -6.82 -6.85 -12.62
C PHE A 131 -6.72 -6.08 -13.94
N TYR A 132 -6.27 -6.82 -14.94
CA TYR A 132 -6.14 -6.41 -16.32
C TYR A 132 -6.91 -7.40 -17.21
N GLY A 133 -7.46 -6.94 -18.34
CA GLY A 133 -8.03 -7.83 -19.33
C GLY A 133 -7.90 -7.31 -20.75
N ASP A 134 -7.68 -8.23 -21.70
CA ASP A 134 -7.55 -7.90 -23.11
C ASP A 134 -8.17 -8.92 -24.04
N THR A 135 -8.49 -8.44 -25.24
CA THR A 135 -8.66 -9.30 -26.43
C THR A 135 -7.54 -9.07 -27.43
N ASN A 136 -6.86 -7.92 -27.35
CA ASN A 136 -5.59 -7.67 -28.01
C ASN A 136 -4.79 -6.69 -27.15
N PRO A 137 -3.61 -7.08 -26.62
CA PRO A 137 -2.84 -6.23 -25.70
C PRO A 137 -2.39 -4.90 -26.33
N LYS A 138 -2.40 -4.77 -27.66
CA LYS A 138 -1.98 -3.53 -28.34
C LYS A 138 -3.04 -2.46 -28.38
N ASP A 139 -4.28 -2.83 -28.67
CA ASP A 139 -5.34 -1.89 -29.05
C ASP A 139 -6.72 -2.18 -28.42
N ASP A 140 -6.84 -3.20 -27.57
CA ASP A 140 -8.12 -3.61 -27.00
C ASP A 140 -7.96 -4.23 -25.59
N TRP A 141 -7.83 -3.35 -24.60
CA TRP A 141 -7.57 -3.70 -23.21
C TRP A 141 -8.30 -2.80 -22.20
N PHE A 142 -8.43 -3.34 -20.98
CA PHE A 142 -9.03 -2.73 -19.80
C PHE A 142 -8.17 -3.03 -18.57
N MET A 143 -8.01 -2.06 -17.67
CA MET A 143 -7.33 -2.23 -16.40
C MET A 143 -8.15 -1.57 -15.30
N LEU A 144 -8.29 -2.27 -14.16
CA LEU A 144 -8.77 -1.72 -12.91
C LEU A 144 -7.64 -1.80 -11.87
N GLY A 145 -7.32 -0.66 -11.27
CA GLY A 145 -6.29 -0.54 -10.25
C GLY A 145 -6.69 0.47 -9.18
N LEU A 146 -5.72 0.80 -8.32
CA LEU A 146 -5.80 1.90 -7.38
C LEU A 146 -4.82 3.01 -7.75
N ARG A 147 -5.22 4.25 -7.47
CA ARG A 147 -4.34 5.42 -7.40
C ARG A 147 -4.80 6.33 -6.27
N ASP A 148 -3.88 6.75 -5.42
CA ASP A 148 -4.18 7.51 -4.20
C ASP A 148 -5.30 6.85 -3.36
N GLY A 149 -5.28 5.51 -3.33
CA GLY A 149 -6.24 4.66 -2.63
C GLY A 149 -7.60 4.51 -3.30
N ARG A 150 -7.85 5.16 -4.44
CA ARG A 150 -9.16 5.15 -5.14
C ARG A 150 -9.14 4.27 -6.38
N PRO A 151 -10.27 3.63 -6.74
CA PRO A 151 -10.39 2.90 -8.00
C PRO A 151 -10.07 3.77 -9.21
N GLU A 152 -9.18 3.29 -10.08
CA GLU A 152 -8.85 3.87 -11.37
C GLU A 152 -9.11 2.85 -12.48
N ILE A 153 -9.85 3.26 -13.51
CA ILE A 153 -10.01 2.51 -14.76
C ILE A 153 -9.18 3.17 -15.83
N GLN A 154 -8.36 2.37 -16.52
CA GLN A 154 -7.78 2.74 -17.80
C GLN A 154 -8.26 1.78 -18.88
N MET A 155 -8.60 2.31 -20.04
CA MET A 155 -9.02 1.49 -21.17
C MET A 155 -8.58 2.09 -22.50
N HIS A 156 -8.30 1.19 -23.44
CA HIS A 156 -7.98 1.52 -24.81
C HIS A 156 -8.62 0.47 -25.71
N ASN A 157 -9.62 0.89 -26.49
CA ASN A 157 -10.32 0.08 -27.46
C ASN A 157 -10.84 0.95 -28.62
N LEU A 158 -11.60 0.35 -29.54
CA LEU A 158 -12.15 1.03 -30.72
C LEU A 158 -13.11 2.19 -30.36
N TRP A 159 -13.78 2.13 -29.21
CA TRP A 159 -14.80 3.09 -28.78
C TRP A 159 -14.25 4.16 -27.84
N ALA A 160 -13.28 3.80 -27.00
CA ALA A 160 -12.84 4.64 -25.90
C ALA A 160 -11.34 4.51 -25.63
N GLN A 161 -10.80 5.64 -25.20
CA GLN A 161 -9.39 5.86 -24.92
C GLN A 161 -9.32 6.78 -23.71
N LEU A 162 -9.42 6.23 -22.50
CA LEU A 162 -9.64 7.02 -21.29
C LEU A 162 -8.91 6.47 -20.05
N THR A 163 -8.77 7.37 -19.09
CA THR A 163 -8.34 7.13 -17.72
C THR A 163 -9.33 7.85 -16.80
N VAL A 164 -9.88 7.17 -15.80
CA VAL A 164 -10.86 7.74 -14.89
C VAL A 164 -10.73 7.14 -13.50
N GLY A 165 -10.56 8.01 -12.49
CA GLY A 165 -10.65 7.64 -11.08
C GLY A 165 -12.06 7.91 -10.55
N ALA A 166 -12.63 6.98 -9.79
CA ALA A 166 -13.98 7.14 -9.23
C ALA A 166 -14.18 6.33 -7.94
N GLY A 167 -15.10 6.80 -7.08
CA GLY A 167 -15.48 6.11 -5.85
C GLY A 167 -14.64 6.47 -4.62
N PRO A 168 -14.91 5.79 -3.49
CA PRO A 168 -14.22 6.02 -2.21
C PRO A 168 -12.79 5.48 -2.23
N ARG A 169 -12.05 5.75 -1.14
CA ARG A 169 -10.77 5.09 -0.89
C ARG A 169 -11.01 3.65 -0.42
N LEU A 170 -10.18 2.71 -0.89
CA LEU A 170 -10.23 1.27 -0.59
C LEU A 170 -8.98 0.76 0.15
N ASP A 171 -8.02 1.65 0.41
CA ASP A 171 -6.74 1.38 1.07
C ASP A 171 -6.81 1.55 2.60
N ASP A 172 -7.90 1.05 3.20
CA ASP A 172 -8.21 1.23 4.63
C ASP A 172 -8.14 -0.06 5.46
N GLY A 173 -7.61 -1.13 4.86
CA GLY A 173 -7.46 -2.44 5.51
C GLY A 173 -8.76 -3.22 5.72
N ARG A 174 -9.89 -2.75 5.21
CA ARG A 174 -11.18 -3.46 5.28
C ARG A 174 -11.48 -4.19 3.97
N TRP A 175 -12.38 -5.16 4.06
CA TRP A 175 -12.88 -5.87 2.87
C TRP A 175 -13.96 -5.01 2.20
N HIS A 176 -13.75 -4.73 0.92
CA HIS A 176 -14.69 -4.04 0.04
C HIS A 176 -15.19 -5.00 -1.05
N GLN A 177 -16.50 -4.95 -1.35
CA GLN A 177 -17.06 -5.68 -2.49
C GLN A 177 -16.94 -4.81 -3.74
N VAL A 178 -16.25 -5.29 -4.76
CA VAL A 178 -16.12 -4.62 -6.05
C VAL A 178 -16.82 -5.45 -7.13
N GLU A 179 -17.56 -4.80 -8.03
CA GLU A 179 -18.12 -5.42 -9.23
C GLU A 179 -17.92 -4.51 -10.44
N VAL A 180 -17.37 -5.08 -11.51
CA VAL A 180 -17.29 -4.46 -12.83
C VAL A 180 -18.27 -5.18 -13.75
N LYS A 181 -19.17 -4.41 -14.37
CA LYS A 181 -20.22 -4.96 -15.24
C LYS A 181 -20.26 -4.24 -16.58
N ILE A 182 -20.32 -5.02 -17.65
CA ILE A 182 -20.62 -4.52 -18.99
C ILE A 182 -22.12 -4.67 -19.22
N SER A 183 -22.81 -3.59 -19.54
CA SER A 183 -24.25 -3.56 -19.81
C SER A 183 -24.52 -2.76 -21.07
N GLY A 184 -24.89 -3.44 -22.16
CA GLY A 184 -25.04 -2.79 -23.46
C GLY A 184 -23.71 -2.26 -23.97
N ASP A 185 -23.64 -0.94 -24.18
CA ASP A 185 -22.44 -0.22 -24.61
C ASP A 185 -21.65 0.42 -23.44
N SER A 186 -22.07 0.12 -22.21
CA SER A 186 -21.61 0.79 -21.01
C SER A 186 -20.78 -0.13 -20.11
N VAL A 187 -19.82 0.46 -19.39
CA VAL A 187 -19.08 -0.17 -18.29
C VAL A 187 -19.49 0.49 -16.99
N LEU A 188 -19.86 -0.31 -16.00
CA LEU A 188 -20.26 0.14 -14.68
C LEU A 188 -19.30 -0.41 -13.63
N LEU A 189 -18.93 0.43 -12.67
CA LEU A 189 -18.16 0.05 -11.50
C LEU A 189 -19.02 0.24 -10.25
N TRP A 190 -19.11 -0.81 -9.45
CA TRP A 190 -19.81 -0.84 -8.18
C TRP A 190 -18.81 -1.11 -7.06
N VAL A 191 -18.95 -0.37 -5.97
CA VAL A 191 -18.19 -0.56 -4.74
C VAL A 191 -19.18 -0.59 -3.59
N ASP A 192 -19.13 -1.64 -2.77
CA ASP A 192 -20.00 -1.83 -1.60
C ASP A 192 -21.50 -1.63 -1.88
N LYS A 193 -21.93 -2.09 -3.07
CA LYS A 193 -23.31 -2.01 -3.61
C LYS A 193 -23.75 -0.60 -4.04
N GLU A 194 -22.83 0.34 -4.15
CA GLU A 194 -23.07 1.66 -4.74
C GLU A 194 -22.43 1.74 -6.13
N GLU A 195 -23.16 2.25 -7.11
CA GLU A 195 -22.62 2.56 -8.44
C GLU A 195 -21.76 3.82 -8.33
N VAL A 196 -20.44 3.65 -8.45
CA VAL A 196 -19.49 4.76 -8.32
C VAL A 196 -19.07 5.34 -9.67
N LEU A 197 -19.30 4.60 -10.77
CA LEU A 197 -18.97 5.05 -12.11
C LEU A 197 -19.85 4.37 -13.18
N HIS A 198 -20.34 5.17 -14.12
CA HIS A 198 -21.06 4.71 -15.32
C HIS A 198 -20.44 5.34 -16.58
N LEU A 199 -19.63 4.55 -17.30
CA LEU A 199 -19.06 4.93 -18.59
C LEU A 199 -19.98 4.46 -19.71
N ARG A 200 -20.53 5.39 -20.50
CA ARG A 200 -21.44 5.09 -21.61
C ARG A 200 -20.72 5.09 -22.94
N GLN A 201 -21.16 4.26 -23.88
CA GLN A 201 -20.61 4.19 -25.25
C GLN A 201 -19.10 3.86 -25.30
N VAL A 202 -18.62 3.07 -24.34
CA VAL A 202 -17.20 2.66 -24.23
C VAL A 202 -16.96 1.19 -24.54
N SER A 203 -18.02 0.45 -24.84
CA SER A 203 -17.98 -0.99 -25.13
C SER A 203 -18.93 -1.33 -26.28
N GLY A 204 -18.65 -2.43 -26.97
CA GLY A 204 -19.55 -3.06 -27.93
C GLY A 204 -19.89 -4.49 -27.53
N PRO A 205 -20.76 -5.18 -28.30
CA PRO A 205 -21.11 -6.57 -28.01
C PRO A 205 -19.88 -7.49 -28.02
N LEU A 206 -19.58 -8.15 -26.90
CA LEU A 206 -18.42 -9.07 -26.77
C LEU A 206 -18.46 -10.20 -27.83
N ALA A 207 -19.65 -10.68 -28.18
CA ALA A 207 -19.86 -11.78 -29.12
C ALA A 207 -19.54 -11.48 -30.60
N LYS A 208 -19.27 -10.21 -30.97
CA LYS A 208 -18.96 -9.81 -32.36
C LYS A 208 -17.49 -9.48 -32.58
N LYS A 209 -16.60 -9.73 -31.62
CA LYS A 209 -15.18 -9.43 -31.77
C LYS A 209 -14.48 -10.46 -32.71
N PRO A 210 -13.59 -10.00 -33.60
CA PRO A 210 -12.88 -10.88 -34.55
C PRO A 210 -11.95 -11.88 -33.85
N GLN A 211 -11.47 -11.56 -32.64
CA GLN A 211 -10.82 -12.50 -31.74
C GLN A 211 -11.81 -12.87 -30.62
N PRO A 212 -12.34 -14.10 -30.59
CA PRO A 212 -13.31 -14.52 -29.58
C PRO A 212 -12.62 -14.94 -28.26
N ILE A 213 -11.36 -14.58 -28.05
CA ILE A 213 -10.59 -14.97 -26.87
C ILE A 213 -10.27 -13.72 -26.07
N MET A 214 -10.58 -13.76 -24.78
CA MET A 214 -10.23 -12.72 -23.83
C MET A 214 -9.34 -13.29 -22.73
N ARG A 215 -8.35 -12.53 -22.30
CA ARG A 215 -7.53 -12.85 -21.13
C ARG A 215 -7.90 -11.92 -19.98
N ILE A 216 -7.88 -12.44 -18.76
CA ILE A 216 -7.93 -11.65 -17.52
C ILE A 216 -6.71 -12.03 -16.70
N ALA A 217 -5.89 -11.05 -16.33
CA ALA A 217 -4.72 -11.19 -15.48
C ALA A 217 -4.99 -10.52 -14.12
N LEU A 218 -4.69 -11.21 -13.03
CA LEU A 218 -4.86 -10.69 -11.67
C LEU A 218 -3.53 -10.19 -11.10
N GLY A 219 -3.53 -9.05 -10.42
CA GLY A 219 -2.35 -8.54 -9.70
C GLY A 219 -1.16 -8.15 -10.58
N GLY A 220 -1.39 -7.85 -11.86
CA GLY A 220 -0.32 -7.50 -12.80
C GLY A 220 -0.81 -7.24 -14.22
N LEU A 221 0.13 -6.94 -15.12
CA LEU A 221 -0.14 -6.59 -16.52
C LEU A 221 0.43 -7.65 -17.47
N LEU A 222 -0.10 -7.72 -18.69
CA LEU A 222 0.43 -8.56 -19.78
C LEU A 222 1.28 -7.76 -20.79
N PHE A 223 1.56 -6.49 -20.49
CA PHE A 223 2.43 -5.60 -21.25
C PHE A 223 3.16 -4.65 -20.28
N PRO A 224 4.22 -3.93 -20.73
CA PRO A 224 4.98 -3.01 -19.88
C PRO A 224 4.13 -1.88 -19.27
N ALA A 225 4.30 -1.60 -17.98
CA ALA A 225 3.54 -0.55 -17.29
C ALA A 225 3.68 0.87 -17.91
N SER A 226 4.78 1.11 -18.64
CA SER A 226 4.99 2.33 -19.42
C SER A 226 3.96 2.55 -20.52
N ASP A 227 3.31 1.49 -20.98
CA ASP A 227 2.35 1.51 -22.09
C ASP A 227 0.92 1.78 -21.59
N LEU A 228 0.72 1.86 -20.26
CA LEU A 228 -0.50 2.40 -19.68
C LEU A 228 -0.67 3.87 -20.11
N ARG A 229 -1.93 4.32 -20.24
CA ARG A 229 -2.23 5.72 -20.61
C ARG A 229 -1.74 6.70 -19.56
N LEU A 230 -1.87 6.32 -18.28
CA LEU A 230 -1.29 7.00 -17.14
C LEU A 230 -0.46 5.99 -16.35
N PRO A 231 0.87 5.97 -16.50
CA PRO A 231 1.70 4.99 -15.81
C PRO A 231 1.49 4.97 -14.29
N LEU A 232 1.54 3.77 -13.70
CA LEU A 232 1.54 3.51 -12.26
C LEU A 232 2.47 2.33 -11.96
N VAL A 233 2.81 2.14 -10.69
CA VAL A 233 3.52 0.94 -10.24
C VAL A 233 2.52 -0.22 -10.20
N PRO A 234 2.69 -1.31 -10.98
CA PRO A 234 1.65 -2.35 -11.07
C PRO A 234 1.50 -3.22 -9.84
N ALA A 235 2.56 -3.32 -9.03
CA ALA A 235 2.59 -4.11 -7.82
C ALA A 235 1.48 -3.67 -6.87
N LEU A 236 0.85 -4.62 -6.19
CA LEU A 236 -0.21 -4.33 -5.24
C LEU A 236 -0.17 -5.33 -4.08
N ASP A 237 0.16 -4.86 -2.88
CA ASP A 237 0.01 -5.64 -1.64
C ASP A 237 -1.45 -5.65 -1.22
N ALA A 238 -2.20 -6.58 -1.81
CA ALA A 238 -3.62 -6.72 -1.55
C ALA A 238 -4.06 -8.18 -1.50
N CYS A 239 -5.18 -8.38 -0.84
CA CYS A 239 -5.82 -9.67 -0.70
C CYS A 239 -7.15 -9.69 -1.45
N LEU A 240 -7.39 -10.78 -2.18
CA LEU A 240 -8.58 -10.97 -2.99
C LEU A 240 -9.26 -12.30 -2.62
N ARG A 241 -10.59 -12.29 -2.49
CA ARG A 241 -11.38 -13.49 -2.20
C ARG A 241 -12.76 -13.42 -2.83
N ARG A 242 -13.48 -14.55 -2.79
CA ARG A 242 -14.87 -14.67 -3.26
C ARG A 242 -15.04 -14.10 -4.67
N ASP A 243 -14.05 -14.36 -5.50
CA ASP A 243 -13.97 -13.85 -6.85
C ASP A 243 -14.83 -14.68 -7.81
N ASN A 244 -15.41 -13.98 -8.77
CA ASN A 244 -16.20 -14.55 -9.84
C ASN A 244 -15.92 -13.73 -11.10
N TRP A 245 -15.26 -14.35 -12.06
CA TRP A 245 -14.81 -13.69 -13.29
C TRP A 245 -15.71 -14.10 -14.45
N LEU A 246 -16.42 -13.14 -15.02
CA LEU A 246 -17.28 -13.32 -16.20
C LEU A 246 -18.23 -14.52 -16.06
N ASP A 247 -18.12 -15.47 -16.99
CA ASP A 247 -18.92 -16.67 -17.09
C ASP A 247 -18.00 -17.90 -17.02
N GLN A 248 -18.14 -18.69 -15.95
CA GLN A 248 -17.32 -19.89 -15.74
C GLN A 248 -17.49 -20.92 -16.86
N GLN A 249 -18.64 -20.97 -17.55
CA GLN A 249 -18.84 -21.88 -18.68
C GLN A 249 -18.05 -21.45 -19.93
N ALA A 250 -17.64 -20.18 -20.00
CA ALA A 250 -16.81 -19.64 -21.07
C ALA A 250 -15.31 -19.80 -20.81
N GLN A 251 -14.90 -20.17 -19.59
CA GLN A 251 -13.50 -20.29 -19.20
C GLN A 251 -12.83 -21.47 -19.91
N ILE A 252 -11.73 -21.18 -20.60
CA ILE A 252 -10.91 -22.15 -21.35
C ILE A 252 -9.81 -22.70 -20.45
N SER A 253 -9.11 -21.82 -19.73
CA SER A 253 -7.96 -22.18 -18.91
C SER A 253 -7.72 -21.18 -17.80
N VAL A 254 -7.02 -21.64 -16.76
CA VAL A 254 -6.46 -20.81 -15.68
C VAL A 254 -5.02 -21.24 -15.50
N SER A 255 -4.09 -20.29 -15.59
CA SER A 255 -2.73 -20.46 -15.11
C SER A 255 -2.57 -19.62 -13.85
N ALA A 256 -1.96 -20.21 -12.82
CA ALA A 256 -1.66 -19.54 -11.56
C ALA A 256 -0.17 -19.65 -11.29
N SER A 257 0.40 -18.67 -10.61
CA SER A 257 1.77 -18.75 -10.11
C SER A 257 1.92 -19.94 -9.16
N THR A 258 3.10 -20.56 -9.13
CA THR A 258 3.40 -21.67 -8.23
C THR A 258 3.58 -21.24 -6.78
N SER A 259 3.73 -19.93 -6.51
CA SER A 259 4.01 -19.35 -5.19
C SER A 259 2.87 -18.45 -4.68
N LEU A 260 1.61 -18.90 -4.83
CA LEU A 260 0.46 -18.18 -4.28
C LEU A 260 0.52 -18.15 -2.75
N ARG A 261 0.54 -16.94 -2.18
CA ARG A 261 0.46 -16.71 -0.73
C ARG A 261 -0.98 -16.50 -0.30
N ASN A 262 -1.30 -17.00 0.90
CA ASN A 262 -2.61 -16.84 1.52
C ASN A 262 -2.63 -15.61 2.44
N CYS A 263 -3.80 -14.97 2.53
CA CYS A 263 -4.04 -13.73 3.27
C CYS A 263 -4.77 -13.94 4.62
N SER A 264 -4.43 -14.99 5.36
CA SER A 264 -5.23 -15.44 6.52
C SER A 264 -4.99 -14.66 7.82
N ILE A 265 -3.95 -13.82 7.89
CA ILE A 265 -3.54 -13.13 9.13
C ILE A 265 -4.13 -11.72 9.14
N GLU A 266 -4.55 -11.25 10.31
CA GLU A 266 -4.91 -9.84 10.51
C GLU A 266 -3.66 -8.96 10.40
N SER A 267 -3.72 -7.97 9.50
CA SER A 267 -2.62 -7.06 9.23
C SER A 267 -2.93 -5.64 9.70
N GLN A 268 -1.86 -4.88 9.88
CA GLN A 268 -1.85 -3.44 10.11
C GLN A 268 -0.97 -2.77 9.04
N PRO A 269 -1.06 -1.44 8.86
CA PRO A 269 -0.22 -0.73 7.90
C PRO A 269 1.27 -0.90 8.21
N GLY A 270 2.08 -1.11 7.16
CA GLY A 270 3.55 -1.14 7.24
C GLY A 270 4.17 -2.16 6.30
N ALA A 271 5.47 -2.10 6.09
CA ALA A 271 6.22 -3.05 5.27
C ALA A 271 6.83 -4.16 6.15
N PHE A 272 6.46 -5.41 5.92
CA PHE A 272 6.99 -6.56 6.67
C PHE A 272 8.09 -7.29 5.91
N PHE A 273 9.23 -7.45 6.61
CA PHE A 273 10.41 -8.17 6.15
C PHE A 273 10.55 -9.47 6.96
N PRO A 274 10.13 -10.62 6.41
CA PRO A 274 10.45 -11.92 6.99
C PRO A 274 11.95 -12.19 7.05
N SER A 275 12.36 -13.15 7.89
CA SER A 275 13.76 -13.55 8.03
C SER A 275 14.38 -13.98 6.69
N GLY A 276 15.57 -13.45 6.38
CA GLY A 276 16.31 -13.78 5.16
C GLY A 276 15.83 -13.05 3.90
N THR A 277 14.80 -12.22 3.99
CA THR A 277 14.33 -11.40 2.86
C THR A 277 15.17 -10.14 2.70
N ARG A 278 15.17 -9.60 1.47
CA ARG A 278 15.90 -8.38 1.12
C ARG A 278 15.12 -7.50 0.15
N ALA A 279 15.34 -6.19 0.23
CA ALA A 279 14.96 -5.25 -0.82
C ALA A 279 16.11 -4.28 -1.11
N GLU A 280 16.17 -3.79 -2.33
CA GLU A 280 17.25 -2.94 -2.83
C GLU A 280 16.67 -1.71 -3.52
N PHE A 281 17.18 -0.53 -3.16
CA PHE A 281 16.94 0.71 -3.87
C PHE A 281 18.24 1.16 -4.55
N ASN A 282 18.12 1.70 -5.76
CA ASN A 282 19.20 2.45 -6.35
C ASN A 282 19.27 3.83 -5.70
N LEU A 283 20.45 4.24 -5.23
CA LEU A 283 20.62 5.51 -4.54
C LEU A 283 20.39 6.72 -5.46
N GLN A 284 20.46 6.54 -6.78
CA GLN A 284 20.14 7.57 -7.76
C GLN A 284 18.63 7.83 -7.90
N ASP A 285 17.80 6.84 -7.52
CA ASP A 285 16.34 6.89 -7.65
C ASP A 285 15.64 7.36 -6.36
N ILE A 286 16.39 7.54 -5.27
CA ILE A 286 15.91 8.13 -4.02
C ILE A 286 16.29 9.62 -3.94
N PRO A 287 15.68 10.41 -3.04
CA PRO A 287 15.97 11.82 -2.89
C PRO A 287 17.45 12.11 -2.72
N GLN A 288 17.98 12.97 -3.58
CA GLN A 288 19.38 13.32 -3.58
C GLN A 288 19.69 14.28 -2.40
N PRO A 289 20.89 14.16 -1.81
CA PRO A 289 21.36 15.08 -0.79
C PRO A 289 21.62 16.46 -1.42
N ASN A 290 20.75 17.42 -1.12
CA ASN A 290 20.74 18.75 -1.76
C ASN A 290 21.29 19.88 -0.86
N ALA A 291 21.74 19.57 0.35
CA ALA A 291 22.28 20.56 1.29
C ALA A 291 23.78 20.80 1.04
N GLU A 292 24.21 22.06 1.04
CA GLU A 292 25.60 22.43 1.34
C GLU A 292 25.68 22.87 2.81
N PRO A 293 26.52 22.23 3.65
CA PRO A 293 27.36 21.07 3.36
C PRO A 293 26.55 19.79 3.13
N TRP A 294 27.13 18.83 2.39
CA TRP A 294 26.48 17.56 2.05
C TRP A 294 25.96 16.85 3.29
N ALA A 295 24.68 16.50 3.27
CA ALA A 295 24.04 15.74 4.32
C ALA A 295 22.95 14.82 3.76
N PHE A 296 22.90 13.59 4.28
CA PHE A 296 21.88 12.62 3.95
C PHE A 296 21.19 12.07 5.19
N SER A 297 19.86 11.98 5.19
CA SER A 297 19.10 11.43 6.31
C SER A 297 18.24 10.25 5.89
N LEU A 298 18.24 9.23 6.74
CA LEU A 298 17.32 8.09 6.70
C LEU A 298 16.62 7.96 8.05
N ASP A 299 15.31 7.90 8.02
CA ASP A 299 14.50 7.67 9.20
C ASP A 299 13.75 6.34 9.04
N LEU A 300 13.89 5.45 10.01
CA LEU A 300 13.25 4.13 10.05
C LEU A 300 12.30 4.08 11.25
N GLU A 301 11.03 3.80 11.00
CA GLU A 301 10.04 3.63 12.06
C GLU A 301 9.71 2.15 12.23
N LEU A 302 10.34 1.50 13.20
CA LEU A 302 10.15 0.07 13.46
C LEU A 302 8.96 -0.16 14.39
N GLN A 303 7.95 -0.89 13.90
CA GLN A 303 6.81 -1.34 14.72
C GLN A 303 7.12 -2.67 15.41
N LEU A 304 7.81 -3.57 14.71
CA LEU A 304 8.22 -4.88 15.19
C LEU A 304 9.67 -5.13 14.79
N ALA A 305 10.43 -5.78 15.66
CA ALA A 305 11.78 -6.23 15.36
C ALA A 305 12.11 -7.46 16.20
N ALA A 306 12.60 -8.52 15.57
CA ALA A 306 12.98 -9.77 16.22
C ALA A 306 14.16 -10.42 15.49
N GLY A 307 14.87 -11.29 16.21
CA GLY A 307 16.07 -11.97 15.70
C GLY A 307 17.29 -11.06 15.62
N SER A 308 18.28 -11.50 14.84
CA SER A 308 19.52 -10.77 14.62
C SER A 308 19.91 -10.76 13.15
N GLY A 309 20.43 -9.63 12.68
CA GLY A 309 20.85 -9.43 11.30
C GLY A 309 20.71 -7.98 10.83
N HIS A 310 20.99 -7.72 9.56
CA HIS A 310 20.90 -6.39 8.97
C HIS A 310 19.45 -5.88 8.91
N LEU A 311 19.26 -4.63 9.32
CA LEU A 311 18.04 -3.85 9.06
C LEU A 311 18.21 -3.07 7.76
N LEU A 312 19.38 -2.43 7.61
CA LEU A 312 19.72 -1.57 6.49
C LEU A 312 21.23 -1.60 6.24
N ALA A 313 21.64 -1.46 4.98
CA ALA A 313 23.01 -1.15 4.62
C ALA A 313 23.11 -0.23 3.40
N LEU A 314 24.20 0.52 3.31
CA LEU A 314 24.60 1.29 2.15
C LEU A 314 25.89 0.69 1.60
N GLY A 315 25.95 0.52 0.29
CA GLY A 315 27.13 0.00 -0.39
C GLY A 315 26.87 -0.30 -1.86
N THR A 316 27.73 -1.14 -2.44
CA THR A 316 27.54 -1.69 -3.79
C THR A 316 27.28 -3.21 -3.70
N PRO A 317 26.82 -3.89 -4.75
CA PRO A 317 26.67 -5.34 -4.75
C PRO A 317 27.97 -6.11 -4.43
N GLU A 318 29.12 -5.53 -4.76
CA GLU A 318 30.45 -6.10 -4.50
C GLU A 318 30.94 -5.80 -3.08
N ASN A 319 30.52 -4.67 -2.52
CA ASN A 319 30.87 -4.25 -1.16
C ASN A 319 29.64 -3.64 -0.47
N THR A 320 28.83 -4.52 0.11
CA THR A 320 27.47 -4.23 0.62
C THR A 320 27.46 -3.58 2.00
N SER A 321 28.60 -3.51 2.68
CA SER A 321 28.72 -3.11 4.09
C SER A 321 29.60 -1.87 4.29
N TRP A 322 29.46 -0.85 3.45
CA TRP A 322 30.16 0.43 3.69
C TRP A 322 29.65 1.08 4.95
N LEU A 323 28.33 1.19 5.07
CA LEU A 323 27.66 1.58 6.29
C LEU A 323 26.52 0.60 6.54
N SER A 324 26.49 -0.02 7.71
CA SER A 324 25.46 -1.01 8.04
C SER A 324 24.83 -0.71 9.39
N LEU A 325 23.53 -1.01 9.46
CA LEU A 325 22.71 -0.90 10.64
C LEU A 325 22.14 -2.29 10.93
N HIS A 326 22.65 -2.94 11.97
CA HIS A 326 22.27 -4.30 12.31
C HIS A 326 21.53 -4.37 13.65
N LEU A 327 20.59 -5.31 13.76
CA LEU A 327 19.88 -5.66 14.98
C LEU A 327 20.59 -6.82 15.66
N GLN A 328 20.98 -6.64 16.93
CA GLN A 328 21.54 -7.69 17.77
C GLN A 328 21.16 -7.46 19.22
N ASP A 329 20.58 -8.47 19.86
CA ASP A 329 20.22 -8.47 21.29
C ASP A 329 19.38 -7.24 21.69
N GLN A 330 18.38 -6.89 20.87
CA GLN A 330 17.50 -5.72 21.05
C GLN A 330 18.25 -4.37 21.02
N LYS A 331 19.44 -4.35 20.45
CA LYS A 331 20.21 -3.16 20.17
C LYS A 331 20.38 -2.99 18.67
N VAL A 332 20.46 -1.75 18.25
CA VAL A 332 20.88 -1.40 16.92
C VAL A 332 22.35 -1.03 16.95
N VAL A 333 23.15 -1.65 16.11
CA VAL A 333 24.58 -1.37 15.99
C VAL A 333 24.85 -0.78 14.60
N LEU A 334 25.45 0.41 14.61
CA LEU A 334 25.96 1.09 13.43
C LEU A 334 27.42 0.69 13.22
N SER A 335 27.78 0.22 12.04
CA SER A 335 29.14 -0.11 11.64
C SER A 335 29.52 0.53 10.31
N HIS A 336 30.79 0.92 10.18
CA HIS A 336 31.37 1.40 8.93
C HIS A 336 32.53 0.49 8.51
N GLY A 337 32.39 -0.19 7.37
CA GLY A 337 33.33 -1.24 6.94
C GLY A 337 33.57 -2.29 8.03
N SER A 338 34.84 -2.65 8.25
CA SER A 338 35.25 -3.55 9.34
C SER A 338 35.58 -2.83 10.66
N GLY A 339 35.18 -1.56 10.80
CA GLY A 339 35.44 -0.75 11.99
C GLY A 339 34.61 -1.16 13.21
N PRO A 340 34.94 -0.62 14.40
CA PRO A 340 34.17 -0.88 15.61
C PRO A 340 32.75 -0.32 15.48
N GLY A 341 31.76 -1.13 15.83
CA GLY A 341 30.36 -0.73 15.83
C GLY A 341 29.99 0.16 17.03
N LEU A 342 29.00 1.03 16.84
CA LEU A 342 28.36 1.81 17.89
C LEU A 342 26.93 1.32 18.12
N ASP A 343 26.60 0.93 19.34
CA ASP A 343 25.27 0.43 19.68
C ASP A 343 24.38 1.46 20.39
N LEU A 344 23.08 1.35 20.14
CA LEU A 344 21.99 1.97 20.87
C LEU A 344 20.93 0.92 21.22
N PRO A 345 20.29 0.99 22.40
CA PRO A 345 19.11 0.16 22.68
C PRO A 345 17.98 0.52 21.71
N LEU A 346 17.34 -0.49 21.11
CA LEU A 346 16.21 -0.29 20.22
C LEU A 346 14.94 -0.04 21.01
N VAL A 347 14.23 1.04 20.70
CA VAL A 347 12.90 1.33 21.23
C VAL A 347 11.89 1.33 20.07
N LEU A 348 10.98 0.36 20.03
CA LEU A 348 9.94 0.28 19.00
C LEU A 348 8.99 1.48 19.08
N GLY A 349 8.47 1.92 17.93
CA GLY A 349 7.57 3.07 17.82
C GLY A 349 8.24 4.45 17.96
N LEU A 350 9.56 4.51 18.16
CA LEU A 350 10.34 5.74 18.05
C LEU A 350 11.19 5.72 16.76
N PRO A 351 11.21 6.81 15.97
CA PRO A 351 11.97 6.86 14.75
C PRO A 351 13.47 6.71 15.04
N LEU A 352 14.08 5.76 14.35
CA LEU A 352 15.50 5.52 14.32
C LEU A 352 16.09 6.32 13.17
N GLN A 353 16.81 7.38 13.50
CA GLN A 353 17.33 8.35 12.54
C GLN A 353 18.82 8.12 12.32
N LEU A 354 19.22 8.08 11.05
CA LEU A 354 20.60 7.98 10.59
C LEU A 354 20.89 9.23 9.76
N LYS A 355 21.79 10.09 10.23
CA LYS A 355 22.21 11.30 9.53
C LYS A 355 23.69 11.21 9.16
N LEU A 356 23.97 11.27 7.88
CA LEU A 356 25.29 11.18 7.30
C LEU A 356 25.73 12.58 6.90
N ASP A 357 26.99 12.88 7.22
CA ASP A 357 27.73 14.07 6.88
C ASP A 357 29.08 13.60 6.30
N VAL A 358 29.85 14.49 5.68
CA VAL A 358 31.11 14.16 4.99
C VAL A 358 32.13 13.49 5.92
N SER A 359 32.07 13.78 7.23
CA SER A 359 33.04 13.33 8.24
C SER A 359 32.48 12.45 9.34
N ARG A 360 31.16 12.25 9.39
CA ARG A 360 30.52 11.58 10.53
C ARG A 360 29.16 11.00 10.16
N VAL A 361 28.77 10.00 10.92
CA VAL A 361 27.44 9.41 10.90
C VAL A 361 26.83 9.52 12.29
N LEU A 362 25.69 10.17 12.40
CA LEU A 362 24.89 10.29 13.61
C LEU A 362 23.78 9.24 13.58
N LEU A 363 23.79 8.34 14.55
CA LEU A 363 22.66 7.46 14.87
C LEU A 363 21.91 8.04 16.06
N SER A 364 20.60 8.22 15.95
CA SER A 364 19.78 8.71 17.04
C SER A 364 18.42 8.05 17.12
N GLN A 365 17.93 7.84 18.34
CA GLN A 365 16.57 7.40 18.61
C GLN A 365 16.07 8.09 19.88
N GLY A 366 15.11 9.01 19.72
CA GLY A 366 14.65 9.88 20.80
C GLY A 366 15.81 10.66 21.47
N PRO A 367 16.01 10.55 22.80
CA PRO A 367 17.10 11.25 23.49
C PRO A 367 18.47 10.62 23.27
N ASN A 368 18.53 9.37 22.81
CA ASN A 368 19.78 8.64 22.65
C ASN A 368 20.44 9.01 21.33
N LYS A 369 21.74 9.35 21.37
CA LYS A 369 22.52 9.75 20.19
C LYS A 369 23.93 9.16 20.27
N LYS A 370 24.43 8.67 19.13
CA LYS A 370 25.80 8.19 18.94
C LYS A 370 26.35 8.78 17.66
N ILE A 371 27.61 9.21 17.70
CA ILE A 371 28.30 9.79 16.56
C ILE A 371 29.47 8.89 16.23
N LEU A 372 29.47 8.33 15.03
CA LEU A 372 30.60 7.63 14.43
C LEU A 372 31.39 8.63 13.60
N ALA A 373 32.63 8.92 13.99
CA ALA A 373 33.54 9.72 13.16
C ALA A 373 34.10 8.82 12.04
N LEU A 374 34.10 9.33 10.81
CA LEU A 374 34.67 8.64 9.66
C LEU A 374 36.18 8.93 9.57
N PRO A 375 37.02 7.96 9.19
CA PRO A 375 38.43 8.19 8.94
C PRO A 375 38.63 9.24 7.82
N PRO A 376 39.72 10.04 7.86
CA PRO A 376 39.96 11.04 6.82
C PRO A 376 40.09 10.49 5.40
N GLU A 377 40.59 9.26 5.28
CA GLU A 377 40.71 8.50 4.02
C GLU A 377 39.33 8.21 3.39
N ASP A 378 38.29 8.11 4.22
CA ASP A 378 36.93 7.79 3.81
C ASP A 378 36.06 9.05 3.63
N HIS A 379 36.60 10.24 3.92
CA HIS A 379 35.93 11.50 3.62
C HIS A 379 35.67 11.60 2.12
N GLY A 380 34.39 11.68 1.74
CA GLY A 380 33.98 11.73 0.34
C GLY A 380 33.84 10.36 -0.34
N SER A 381 34.40 9.27 0.21
CA SER A 381 34.14 7.91 -0.29
C SER A 381 32.65 7.59 -0.19
N LEU A 382 32.04 7.89 0.96
CA LEU A 382 30.60 7.67 1.18
C LEU A 382 29.72 8.58 0.29
N LEU A 383 30.18 9.79 -0.04
CA LEU A 383 29.54 10.68 -1.02
C LEU A 383 29.53 10.05 -2.43
N ASN A 384 30.64 9.43 -2.83
CA ASN A 384 30.76 8.81 -4.14
C ASN A 384 29.72 7.71 -4.35
N LEU A 385 29.17 7.12 -3.28
CA LEU A 385 28.14 6.10 -3.37
C LEU A 385 26.85 6.61 -4.04
N TRP A 386 26.48 7.88 -3.83
CA TRP A 386 25.33 8.50 -4.50
C TRP A 386 25.58 8.74 -5.98
N THR A 387 26.83 9.00 -6.36
CA THR A 387 27.22 9.17 -7.78
C THR A 387 27.53 7.85 -8.48
N HIS A 388 27.69 6.75 -7.74
CA HIS A 388 28.04 5.45 -8.30
C HIS A 388 26.83 4.80 -8.97
N PRO A 389 26.90 4.31 -10.22
CA PRO A 389 25.79 3.59 -10.87
C PRO A 389 25.32 2.34 -10.12
N GLN A 390 26.18 1.75 -9.31
CA GLN A 390 25.86 0.59 -8.48
C GLN A 390 25.68 0.94 -7.00
N GLY A 391 25.50 2.22 -6.66
CA GLY A 391 25.15 2.64 -5.31
C GLY A 391 23.79 2.09 -4.92
N ARG A 392 23.72 1.36 -3.81
CA ARG A 392 22.50 0.71 -3.32
C ARG A 392 22.22 1.04 -1.86
N LEU A 393 20.94 1.16 -1.56
CA LEU A 393 20.38 1.03 -0.24
C LEU A 393 19.76 -0.38 -0.13
N PHE A 394 20.34 -1.21 0.72
CA PHE A 394 19.85 -2.55 1.05
C PHE A 394 18.97 -2.47 2.30
N LEU A 395 17.85 -3.20 2.30
CA LEU A 395 16.97 -3.39 3.45
C LEU A 395 16.85 -4.88 3.74
N GLY A 396 16.99 -5.27 5.00
CA GLY A 396 16.98 -6.66 5.43
C GLY A 396 18.30 -7.39 5.16
N ALA A 397 18.22 -8.67 4.78
CA ALA A 397 19.37 -9.54 4.62
C ALA A 397 20.31 -9.12 3.47
N LEU A 398 21.62 -9.23 3.68
CA LEU A 398 22.60 -8.97 2.63
C LEU A 398 22.87 -10.21 1.75
N PRO A 399 23.32 -10.03 0.50
CA PRO A 399 23.69 -11.14 -0.38
C PRO A 399 24.68 -12.11 0.27
N GLY A 400 24.31 -13.39 0.33
CA GLY A 400 25.18 -14.46 0.86
C GLY A 400 25.22 -14.57 2.39
N GLU A 401 24.45 -13.75 3.12
CA GLU A 401 24.41 -13.77 4.58
C GLU A 401 23.15 -14.47 5.09
N ALA A 402 23.33 -15.30 6.14
CA ALA A 402 22.21 -15.84 6.88
C ALA A 402 21.73 -14.82 7.92
N SER A 403 20.57 -14.22 7.69
CA SER A 403 19.93 -13.30 8.63
C SER A 403 18.69 -13.93 9.25
N SER A 404 18.57 -13.81 10.57
CA SER A 404 17.36 -14.17 11.32
C SER A 404 16.48 -12.96 11.64
N ALA A 405 16.92 -11.75 11.24
CA ALA A 405 16.19 -10.53 11.49
C ALA A 405 14.86 -10.54 10.76
N SER A 406 13.79 -10.28 11.48
CA SER A 406 12.46 -10.03 10.94
C SER A 406 11.91 -8.76 11.57
N PHE A 407 11.31 -7.89 10.76
CA PHE A 407 10.88 -6.59 11.24
C PHE A 407 9.74 -6.03 10.40
N CYS A 408 8.98 -5.12 11.01
CA CYS A 408 7.96 -4.33 10.34
C CYS A 408 8.35 -2.86 10.40
N LEU A 409 8.35 -2.20 9.25
CA LEU A 409 8.51 -0.76 9.13
C LEU A 409 7.13 -0.10 9.00
N ASP A 410 6.80 0.84 9.89
CA ASP A 410 5.68 1.77 9.64
C ASP A 410 6.01 2.63 8.42
N GLY A 411 7.26 3.06 8.32
CA GLY A 411 7.80 3.64 7.11
C GLY A 411 9.32 3.76 7.11
N LEU A 412 9.81 4.12 5.95
CA LEU A 412 11.19 4.45 5.66
C LEU A 412 11.21 5.78 4.93
N TRP A 413 11.94 6.75 5.44
CA TRP A 413 12.07 8.07 4.80
C TRP A 413 13.52 8.33 4.45
N ALA A 414 13.74 8.85 3.24
CA ALA A 414 15.01 9.41 2.81
C ALA A 414 14.79 10.90 2.54
N GLN A 415 15.54 11.79 3.19
CA GLN A 415 15.38 13.25 3.05
C GLN A 415 13.90 13.70 3.19
N ASP A 416 13.23 13.24 4.24
CA ASP A 416 11.82 13.56 4.54
C ASP A 416 10.79 13.06 3.49
N GLN A 417 11.21 12.32 2.46
CA GLN A 417 10.32 11.65 1.52
C GLN A 417 10.21 10.17 1.87
N ARG A 418 8.98 9.69 2.02
CA ARG A 418 8.70 8.26 2.25
C ARG A 418 9.09 7.45 1.01
N LEU A 419 9.85 6.40 1.21
CA LEU A 419 10.19 5.42 0.18
C LEU A 419 9.11 4.37 0.09
N ASP A 420 8.63 4.14 -1.13
CA ASP A 420 7.65 3.12 -1.47
C ASP A 420 8.37 1.80 -1.81
N MET A 421 8.04 0.73 -1.08
CA MET A 421 8.67 -0.58 -1.25
C MET A 421 8.36 -1.24 -2.60
N ASP A 422 7.26 -0.87 -3.25
CA ASP A 422 6.92 -1.36 -4.59
C ASP A 422 7.78 -0.73 -5.69
N ARG A 423 8.51 0.36 -5.37
CA ARG A 423 9.49 0.99 -6.25
C ARG A 423 10.92 0.49 -6.05
N ALA A 424 11.12 -0.51 -5.19
CA ALA A 424 12.43 -1.14 -5.03
C ALA A 424 12.95 -1.67 -6.37
N LEU A 425 14.25 -1.50 -6.63
CA LEU A 425 14.94 -2.05 -7.80
C LEU A 425 14.81 -3.58 -7.85
N SER A 426 14.93 -4.21 -6.68
CA SER A 426 14.70 -5.63 -6.51
C SER A 426 14.19 -5.92 -5.10
N ARG A 427 13.35 -6.95 -4.94
CA ARG A 427 12.88 -7.41 -3.62
C ARG A 427 12.58 -8.90 -3.61
N SER A 428 12.78 -9.54 -2.46
CA SER A 428 12.35 -10.93 -2.23
C SER A 428 10.83 -11.06 -2.36
N GLN A 429 10.38 -12.19 -2.91
CA GLN A 429 8.95 -12.49 -3.06
C GLN A 429 8.19 -12.40 -1.74
N ASP A 430 8.80 -12.85 -0.64
CA ASP A 430 8.11 -12.99 0.65
C ASP A 430 7.89 -11.67 1.41
N ILE A 431 8.43 -10.55 0.93
CA ILE A 431 8.18 -9.22 1.51
C ILE A 431 6.73 -8.82 1.26
N TRP A 432 6.12 -8.21 2.28
CA TRP A 432 4.83 -7.52 2.19
C TRP A 432 5.11 -6.03 2.24
N THR A 433 4.73 -5.27 1.22
CA THR A 433 5.17 -3.88 1.02
C THR A 433 4.33 -2.87 1.80
N HIS A 434 3.09 -3.22 2.12
CA HIS A 434 2.12 -2.35 2.80
C HIS A 434 1.33 -3.05 3.92
N SER A 435 1.52 -4.36 4.13
CA SER A 435 0.89 -5.13 5.20
C SER A 435 1.90 -5.69 6.22
N CYS A 436 1.73 -5.36 7.51
CA CYS A 436 2.42 -6.00 8.62
C CYS A 436 1.52 -6.89 9.48
N PRO A 437 2.02 -8.03 10.00
CA PRO A 437 1.24 -8.85 10.93
C PRO A 437 1.09 -8.13 12.28
N GLN A 438 -0.10 -8.15 12.88
CA GLN A 438 -0.36 -7.47 14.18
C GLN A 438 0.40 -8.09 15.37
N SER A 439 0.70 -9.38 15.29
CA SER A 439 1.57 -10.08 16.23
C SER A 439 2.71 -10.72 15.45
N PRO A 440 3.95 -10.72 15.97
CA PRO A 440 4.99 -11.58 15.42
C PRO A 440 4.50 -13.01 15.54
N GLY A 441 3.97 -13.54 14.44
CA GLY A 441 3.45 -14.90 14.43
C GLY A 441 4.56 -15.82 14.91
N ASN A 442 4.27 -16.65 15.91
CA ASN A 442 5.11 -17.80 16.20
C ASN A 442 5.27 -18.53 14.88
N GLY A 443 6.47 -18.49 14.30
CA GLY A 443 6.81 -19.19 13.07
C GLY A 443 6.73 -20.69 13.28
N THR A 444 5.52 -21.24 13.34
CA THR A 444 5.31 -22.64 13.03
C THR A 444 5.24 -22.73 11.52
N LYS A 445 6.36 -23.19 10.95
CA LYS A 445 6.47 -23.85 9.65
C LYS A 445 5.11 -24.22 9.05
N THR A 446 4.69 -23.48 8.04
CA THR A 446 3.81 -24.02 7.01
C THR A 446 4.60 -24.06 5.71
N THR A 447 5.55 -24.99 5.66
CA THR A 447 5.86 -25.68 4.41
C THR A 447 4.64 -26.51 4.05
N HIS A 448 3.98 -26.20 2.93
CA HIS A 448 3.34 -27.17 2.04
C HIS A 448 3.15 -26.57 0.65
#